data_AF-A0A452XDA8-F1
#
_entry.id   AF-A0A452XDA8-F1
#
_cell.length_a   1.000
_cell.length_b   1.000
_cell.length_c   1.000
_cell.angle_alpha   90.00
_cell.angle_beta   90.00
_cell.angle_gamma   90.00
#
_symmetry.space_group_name_H-M   'P 1'
#
loop_
_entity.id
_entity.type
_entity.pdbx_description
1 polymer ?
#
loop_
_entity_poly.entity_id
_entity_poly.type
_entity_poly.pdbx_seq_one_letter_code
_entity_poly.pdbx_strand_id
1 'polypeptide(L)'
;DKFTIIQVYRLGDEKWKDIRTPEALSLSCVKNSGLINVGGTMYWLTNDMATNWKHVVMCFDLGEEAFARIELPTSVLENSVYGGPRRYWIREIDGKICIATAQTWHKVIYGKLQIWTLDNKVEQSWSQKYNIHTAGYIAGPNLSYGDKLLMQRNDSRLFSHDLHGNEGNIEPMILNMTRLSGFSPVLDFSP
;
A
#
# COMPACT_ATOMS: atom_id res chain seq x y z
N ASP A 1 12.03 9.30 -11.04
CA ASP A 1 10.87 10.01 -11.61
C ASP A 1 10.10 10.77 -10.55
N LYS A 2 9.84 12.06 -10.78
CA LYS A 2 9.02 12.91 -9.91
C LYS A 2 7.95 13.64 -10.74
N PHE A 3 6.87 14.06 -10.10
CA PHE A 3 5.83 14.89 -10.71
C PHE A 3 5.47 16.07 -9.80
N THR A 4 4.99 17.17 -10.40
CA THR A 4 4.57 18.40 -9.69
C THR A 4 3.14 18.82 -10.02
N ILE A 5 2.44 18.04 -10.86
CA ILE A 5 1.08 18.29 -11.32
C ILE A 5 0.29 16.98 -11.25
N ILE A 6 -0.92 17.05 -10.72
CA ILE A 6 -1.96 16.03 -10.90
C ILE A 6 -3.06 16.63 -11.78
N GLN A 7 -3.78 15.78 -12.50
CA GLN A 7 -4.91 16.22 -13.33
C GLN A 7 -6.20 15.64 -12.76
N VAL A 8 -7.19 16.50 -12.54
CA VAL A 8 -8.52 16.11 -12.07
C VAL A 8 -9.51 16.31 -13.20
N TYR A 9 -10.28 15.27 -13.49
CA TYR A 9 -11.37 15.34 -14.45
C TYR A 9 -12.70 15.54 -13.72
N ARG A 10 -13.42 16.60 -14.06
CA ARG A 10 -14.74 16.91 -13.49
C ARG A 10 -15.83 16.52 -14.48
N LEU A 11 -16.70 15.59 -14.08
CA LEU A 11 -17.78 15.09 -14.94
C LEU A 11 -18.77 16.19 -15.38
N GLY A 12 -19.06 17.17 -14.51
CA GLY A 12 -20.02 18.24 -14.84
C GLY A 12 -19.51 19.25 -15.88
N ASP A 13 -18.20 19.47 -15.93
CA ASP A 13 -17.57 20.45 -16.82
C ASP A 13 -16.90 19.80 -18.04
N GLU A 14 -16.83 18.46 -18.07
CA GLU A 14 -16.14 17.62 -19.04
C GLU A 14 -14.69 18.05 -19.35
N LYS A 15 -14.02 18.67 -18.37
CA LYS A 15 -12.68 19.24 -18.53
C LYS A 15 -11.68 18.65 -17.55
N TRP A 16 -10.46 18.50 -18.04
CA TRP A 16 -9.28 18.27 -17.22
C TRP A 16 -8.81 19.59 -16.59
N LYS A 17 -8.47 19.52 -15.31
CA LYS A 17 -7.88 20.62 -14.56
C LYS A 17 -6.53 20.19 -14.01
N ASP A 18 -5.50 20.99 -14.28
CA ASP A 18 -4.19 20.81 -13.69
C ASP A 18 -4.16 21.39 -12.29
N ILE A 19 -3.68 20.59 -11.33
CA ILE A 19 -3.52 20.98 -9.93
C ILE A 19 -2.07 20.77 -9.55
N ARG A 20 -1.42 21.85 -9.10
CA ARG A 20 -0.03 21.81 -8.66
C ARG A 20 0.06 21.14 -7.29
N THR A 21 1.00 20.21 -7.16
CA THR A 21 1.30 19.58 -5.88
C THR A 21 2.12 20.53 -5.00
N PRO A 22 2.05 20.42 -3.66
CA PRO A 22 2.79 21.28 -2.75
C PRO A 22 4.32 21.09 -2.83
N GLU A 23 4.76 19.95 -3.36
CA GLU A 23 6.17 19.61 -3.60
C GLU A 23 6.30 18.62 -4.77
N ALA A 24 7.53 18.31 -5.20
CA ALA A 24 7.78 17.27 -6.20
C ALA A 24 7.60 15.87 -5.61
N LEU A 25 6.58 15.13 -6.06
CA LEU A 25 6.17 13.83 -5.53
C LEU A 25 6.76 12.66 -6.34
N SER A 26 6.94 11.52 -5.70
CA SER A 26 7.58 10.34 -6.29
C SER A 26 6.62 9.52 -7.15
N LEU A 27 6.82 9.53 -8.47
CA LEU A 27 6.02 8.70 -9.38
C LEU A 27 6.33 7.21 -9.20
N SER A 28 7.57 6.87 -8.83
CA SER A 28 7.95 5.47 -8.58
C SER A 28 7.23 4.90 -7.36
N CYS A 29 7.00 5.69 -6.31
CA CYS A 29 6.18 5.27 -5.16
C CYS A 29 4.76 4.95 -5.60
N VAL A 30 4.13 5.83 -6.39
CA VAL A 30 2.77 5.60 -6.92
C VAL A 30 2.71 4.34 -7.79
N LYS A 31 3.65 4.16 -8.72
CA LYS A 31 3.70 2.95 -9.58
C LYS A 31 3.88 1.66 -8.78
N ASN A 32 4.72 1.69 -7.74
CA ASN A 32 5.04 0.50 -6.94
C ASN A 32 3.97 0.18 -5.88
N SER A 33 3.32 1.21 -5.34
CA SER A 33 2.37 1.09 -4.25
C SER A 33 0.92 1.06 -4.72
N GLY A 34 0.59 1.85 -5.74
CA GLY A 34 -0.76 2.23 -6.11
C GLY A 34 -1.24 3.49 -5.39
N LEU A 35 -2.50 3.83 -5.66
CA LEU A 35 -3.27 4.93 -5.07
C LEU A 35 -4.63 4.36 -4.64
N ILE A 36 -5.18 4.88 -3.54
CA ILE A 36 -6.52 4.51 -3.06
C ILE A 36 -7.39 5.76 -2.95
N ASN A 37 -8.71 5.57 -2.95
CA ASN A 37 -9.69 6.62 -2.66
C ASN A 37 -10.54 6.16 -1.47
N VAL A 38 -10.60 6.98 -0.42
CA VAL A 38 -11.43 6.74 0.76
C VAL A 38 -12.20 8.02 1.06
N GLY A 39 -13.52 7.97 0.94
CA GLY A 39 -14.40 9.10 1.26
C GLY A 39 -14.20 10.34 0.40
N GLY A 40 -13.78 10.19 -0.86
CA GLY A 40 -13.55 11.33 -1.76
C GLY A 40 -12.16 11.96 -1.64
N THR A 41 -11.31 11.45 -0.75
CA THR A 41 -9.91 11.83 -0.67
C THR A 41 -9.04 10.75 -1.32
N MET A 42 -8.11 11.16 -2.19
CA MET A 42 -7.12 10.27 -2.79
C MET A 42 -5.88 10.18 -1.90
N TYR A 43 -5.30 8.98 -1.79
CA TYR A 43 -4.12 8.73 -0.97
C TYR A 43 -3.08 7.91 -1.73
N TRP A 44 -1.82 8.34 -1.67
CA TRP A 44 -0.70 7.60 -2.25
C TRP A 44 0.59 7.81 -1.46
N LEU A 45 1.55 6.89 -1.63
CA LEU A 45 2.88 7.04 -1.05
C LEU A 45 3.75 7.97 -1.89
N THR A 46 4.56 8.79 -1.22
CA THR A 46 5.69 9.51 -1.81
C THR A 46 6.94 9.33 -0.94
N ASN A 47 8.10 9.70 -1.46
CA ASN A 47 9.32 9.75 -0.65
C ASN A 47 9.21 10.91 0.33
N ASP A 48 9.59 10.68 1.58
CA ASP A 48 9.86 11.76 2.52
C ASP A 48 11.31 12.22 2.34
N MET A 49 11.50 13.45 1.87
CA MET A 49 12.83 14.02 1.64
C MET A 49 13.44 14.59 2.92
N ALA A 50 12.65 14.78 3.98
CA ALA A 50 13.10 15.32 5.26
C ALA A 50 13.75 14.25 6.14
N THR A 51 13.46 12.97 5.89
CA THR A 51 14.01 11.86 6.67
C THR A 51 14.60 10.82 5.74
N ASN A 52 15.83 10.39 6.04
CA ASN A 52 16.48 9.36 5.24
C ASN A 52 15.63 8.08 5.27
N TRP A 53 15.15 7.69 4.08
CA TRP A 53 14.56 6.40 3.76
C TRP A 53 13.13 6.17 4.28
N LYS A 54 12.37 7.25 4.53
CA LYS A 54 10.95 7.12 4.83
C LYS A 54 10.07 7.43 3.64
N HIS A 55 8.86 6.87 3.70
CA HIS A 55 7.75 7.30 2.89
C HIS A 55 6.78 8.10 3.76
N VAL A 56 5.97 8.91 3.11
CA VAL A 56 4.84 9.62 3.70
C VAL A 56 3.62 9.38 2.82
N VAL A 57 2.43 9.40 3.42
CA VAL A 57 1.18 9.38 2.65
C VAL A 57 0.85 10.82 2.25
N MET A 58 0.77 11.06 0.94
CA MET A 58 0.18 12.27 0.40
C MET A 58 -1.32 12.07 0.24
N CYS A 59 -2.09 13.05 0.68
CA CYS A 59 -3.55 13.08 0.61
C CYS A 59 -3.96 14.22 -0.30
N PHE A 60 -4.98 14.01 -1.13
CA PHE A 60 -5.61 15.07 -1.90
C PHE A 60 -7.13 14.93 -1.81
N ASP A 61 -7.77 15.92 -1.20
CA ASP A 61 -9.21 15.99 -1.08
C ASP A 61 -9.82 16.47 -2.40
N LEU A 62 -10.70 15.68 -3.02
CA LEU A 62 -11.31 16.06 -4.31
C LEU A 62 -12.33 17.19 -4.18
N GLY A 63 -12.96 17.36 -3.01
CA GLY A 63 -13.98 18.38 -2.78
C GLY A 63 -13.36 19.75 -2.50
N GLU A 64 -12.41 19.78 -1.55
CA GLU A 64 -11.69 20.99 -1.13
C GLU A 64 -10.50 21.32 -2.04
N GLU A 65 -10.08 20.39 -2.89
CA GLU A 65 -8.84 20.47 -3.69
C GLU A 65 -7.60 20.79 -2.84
N ALA A 66 -7.57 20.23 -1.62
CA ALA A 66 -6.55 20.50 -0.63
C ALA A 66 -5.62 19.30 -0.44
N PHE A 67 -4.32 19.59 -0.24
CA PHE A 67 -3.32 18.57 0.06
C PHE A 67 -3.06 18.49 1.56
N ALA A 68 -2.81 17.27 2.04
CA ALA A 68 -2.34 17.00 3.40
C ALA A 68 -1.32 15.86 3.41
N ARG A 69 -0.56 15.74 4.50
CA ARG A 69 0.41 14.66 4.72
C ARG A 69 0.07 13.87 5.96
N ILE A 70 0.28 12.56 5.89
CA ILE A 70 0.16 11.66 7.04
C ILE A 70 1.46 10.88 7.14
N GLU A 71 2.10 10.97 8.30
CA GLU A 71 3.30 10.21 8.62
C GLU A 71 3.00 8.72 8.75
N LEU A 72 3.95 7.89 8.34
CA LEU A 72 3.86 6.45 8.55
C LEU A 72 4.14 6.08 10.02
N PRO A 73 3.60 4.94 10.50
CA PRO A 73 3.86 4.49 11.87
C PRO A 73 5.35 4.39 12.19
N THR A 74 5.78 5.01 13.29
CA THR A 74 7.18 5.10 13.74
C THR A 74 7.80 3.75 14.08
N SER A 75 6.99 2.76 14.42
CA SER A 75 7.42 1.43 14.86
C SER A 75 7.78 0.51 13.69
N VAL A 76 8.91 0.77 13.04
CA VAL A 76 9.54 -0.24 12.17
C VAL A 76 11.05 -0.26 12.38
N LEU A 77 11.48 -0.88 13.48
CA LEU A 77 12.86 -1.31 13.68
C LEU A 77 12.84 -2.78 14.17
N GLU A 78 12.50 -3.71 13.28
CA GLU A 78 13.05 -5.07 13.42
C GLU A 78 14.34 -5.12 12.59
N ASN A 79 15.46 -5.32 13.28
CA ASN A 79 16.76 -5.57 12.66
C ASN A 79 16.62 -6.72 11.67
N SER A 80 17.04 -6.44 10.46
CA SER A 80 16.84 -7.31 9.33
C SER A 80 17.90 -8.41 9.34
N VAL A 81 17.50 -9.68 9.40
CA VAL A 81 18.43 -10.83 9.32
C VAL A 81 19.05 -10.95 7.92
N TYR A 82 18.38 -10.41 6.88
CA TYR A 82 18.74 -10.61 5.47
C TYR A 82 19.15 -9.35 4.69
N GLY A 83 19.30 -8.20 5.35
CA GLY A 83 19.89 -6.97 4.78
C GLY A 83 19.09 -6.24 3.67
N GLY A 84 17.95 -6.76 3.20
CA GLY A 84 17.18 -6.18 2.09
C GLY A 84 16.32 -4.95 2.47
N PRO A 85 16.00 -4.05 1.52
CA PRO A 85 15.17 -2.89 1.79
C PRO A 85 13.73 -3.27 2.13
N ARG A 86 13.14 -2.53 3.07
CA ARG A 86 11.73 -2.62 3.39
C ARG A 86 10.89 -1.89 2.34
N ARG A 87 9.78 -2.50 1.94
CA ARG A 87 8.81 -1.91 1.03
C ARG A 87 7.51 -1.57 1.75
N TYR A 88 6.78 -0.65 1.16
CA TYR A 88 5.55 -0.10 1.68
C TYR A 88 4.51 -0.02 0.56
N TRP A 89 3.27 -0.32 0.91
CA TRP A 89 2.14 -0.28 -0.01
C TRP A 89 0.93 0.28 0.71
N ILE A 90 0.25 1.23 0.08
CA ILE A 90 -1.01 1.78 0.57
C ILE A 90 -2.18 0.94 0.08
N ARG A 91 -3.08 0.57 1.00
CA ARG A 91 -4.25 -0.27 0.71
C ARG A 91 -5.48 0.32 1.38
N GLU A 92 -6.62 0.09 0.76
CA GLU A 92 -7.92 0.29 1.37
C GLU A 92 -8.39 -1.07 1.86
N ILE A 93 -8.74 -1.14 3.14
CA ILE A 93 -9.27 -2.33 3.80
C ILE A 93 -10.41 -1.86 4.70
N ASP A 94 -11.62 -2.36 4.46
CA ASP A 94 -12.81 -2.04 5.25
C ASP A 94 -13.07 -0.52 5.36
N GLY A 95 -12.92 0.20 4.25
CA GLY A 95 -13.07 1.65 4.19
C GLY A 95 -11.99 2.43 4.93
N LYS A 96 -10.93 1.78 5.43
CA LYS A 96 -9.84 2.40 6.17
C LYS A 96 -8.55 2.44 5.36
N ILE A 97 -7.73 3.44 5.66
CA ILE A 97 -6.41 3.61 5.06
C ILE A 97 -5.45 2.67 5.79
N CYS A 98 -4.81 1.80 5.03
CA CYS A 98 -3.86 0.83 5.55
C CYS A 98 -2.51 0.94 4.85
N ILE A 99 -1.46 0.62 5.59
CA ILE A 99 -0.08 0.53 5.11
C ILE A 99 0.40 -0.89 5.33
N ALA A 100 0.53 -1.62 4.24
CA ALA A 100 1.20 -2.90 4.22
C ALA A 100 2.70 -2.66 4.09
N THR A 101 3.50 -3.39 4.87
CA THR A 101 4.96 -3.30 4.81
C THR A 101 5.63 -4.64 5.08
N ALA A 102 6.70 -4.91 4.34
CA ALA A 102 7.47 -6.12 4.50
C ALA A 102 8.93 -5.92 4.04
N GLN A 103 9.84 -6.74 4.56
CA GLN A 103 11.19 -6.81 4.05
C GLN A 103 11.19 -7.51 2.69
N THR A 104 11.97 -6.99 1.73
CA THR A 104 12.08 -7.61 0.41
C THR A 104 13.52 -7.85 -0.03
N TRP A 105 13.71 -8.90 -0.80
CA TRP A 105 14.94 -9.20 -1.55
C TRP A 105 14.56 -9.56 -2.99
N HIS A 106 15.18 -8.97 -4.01
CA HIS A 106 14.80 -9.12 -5.43
C HIS A 106 13.29 -9.09 -5.73
N LYS A 107 12.53 -8.14 -5.16
CA LYS A 107 11.05 -7.99 -5.28
C LYS A 107 10.21 -9.07 -4.59
N VAL A 108 10.84 -9.95 -3.82
CA VAL A 108 10.19 -11.02 -3.05
C VAL A 108 10.03 -10.59 -1.60
N ILE A 109 8.87 -10.84 -1.02
CA ILE A 109 8.66 -10.66 0.42
C ILE A 109 9.28 -11.84 1.19
N TYR A 110 10.07 -11.53 2.23
CA TYR A 110 10.61 -12.51 3.16
C TYR A 110 10.12 -12.22 4.58
N GLY A 111 9.73 -13.26 5.30
CA GLY A 111 9.33 -13.18 6.71
C GLY A 111 7.93 -12.61 6.88
N LYS A 112 7.83 -11.46 7.52
CA LYS A 112 6.57 -10.90 8.02
C LYS A 112 6.03 -9.80 7.11
N LEU A 113 4.76 -9.93 6.72
CA LEU A 113 3.95 -8.86 6.15
C LEU A 113 3.13 -8.23 7.28
N GLN A 114 3.43 -6.97 7.61
CA GLN A 114 2.71 -6.19 8.60
C GLN A 114 1.71 -5.29 7.90
N ILE A 115 0.51 -5.15 8.47
CA ILE A 115 -0.50 -4.21 7.99
C ILE A 115 -0.91 -3.30 9.13
N TRP A 116 -0.69 -2.02 8.92
CA TRP A 116 -1.03 -0.94 9.81
C TRP A 116 -2.29 -0.26 9.32
N THR A 117 -3.20 0.09 10.21
CA THR A 117 -4.43 0.82 9.91
C THR A 117 -4.38 2.18 10.57
N LEU A 118 -4.76 3.21 9.82
CA LEU A 118 -4.88 4.55 10.36
C LEU A 118 -6.17 4.64 11.18
N ASP A 119 -6.04 4.82 12.48
CA ASP A 119 -7.17 4.87 13.41
C ASP A 119 -7.75 6.28 13.52
N ASN A 120 -6.86 7.28 13.59
CA ASN A 120 -7.25 8.69 13.65
C ASN A 120 -6.40 9.53 12.69
N LYS A 121 -7.04 10.19 11.73
CA LYS A 121 -6.37 11.09 10.77
C LYS A 121 -5.78 12.34 11.44
N VAL A 122 -6.42 12.87 12.48
CA VAL A 122 -6.01 14.12 13.14
C VAL A 122 -4.77 13.90 14.00
N GLU A 123 -4.80 12.85 14.83
CA GLU A 123 -3.68 12.46 15.69
C GLU A 123 -2.61 11.66 14.94
N GLN A 124 -2.89 11.27 13.69
CA GLN A 124 -2.07 10.39 12.87
C GLN A 124 -1.67 9.10 13.60
N SER A 125 -2.62 8.54 14.35
CA SER A 125 -2.41 7.33 15.13
C SER A 125 -2.67 6.08 14.30
N TRP A 126 -1.81 5.09 14.48
CA TRP A 126 -1.81 3.85 13.72
C TRP A 126 -1.83 2.64 14.66
N SER A 127 -2.60 1.62 14.30
CA SER A 127 -2.57 0.30 14.95
C SER A 127 -2.11 -0.77 13.96
N GLN A 128 -1.28 -1.69 14.43
CA GLN A 128 -0.93 -2.88 13.66
C GLN A 128 -2.09 -3.86 13.77
N LYS A 129 -2.88 -4.02 12.70
CA LYS A 129 -4.02 -4.95 12.69
C LYS A 129 -3.61 -6.37 12.35
N TYR A 130 -2.62 -6.54 11.46
CA TYR A 130 -2.23 -7.87 10.97
C TYR A 130 -0.70 -8.04 10.96
N ASN A 131 -0.26 -9.25 11.32
CA ASN A 131 1.14 -9.68 11.29
C ASN A 131 1.27 -11.08 10.67
N ILE A 132 1.33 -11.10 9.34
CA ILE A 132 1.19 -12.31 8.54
C ILE A 132 2.57 -12.90 8.27
N HIS A 133 2.77 -14.18 8.64
CA HIS A 133 4.01 -14.88 8.31
C HIS A 133 3.88 -15.52 6.94
N THR A 134 4.74 -15.06 6.04
CA THR A 134 4.75 -15.54 4.66
C THR A 134 5.69 -16.74 4.54
N ALA A 135 5.12 -17.92 4.31
CA ALA A 135 5.89 -19.12 3.95
C ALA A 135 6.15 -19.12 2.44
N GLY A 136 7.07 -18.26 1.99
CA GLY A 136 7.63 -18.33 0.64
C GLY A 136 7.32 -17.15 -0.29
N TYR A 137 7.69 -17.36 -1.56
CA TYR A 137 7.80 -16.32 -2.58
C TYR A 137 6.46 -15.65 -2.91
N ILE A 138 6.36 -14.36 -2.60
CA ILE A 138 5.27 -13.49 -3.04
C ILE A 138 5.88 -12.38 -3.89
N ALA A 139 5.49 -12.32 -5.16
CA ALA A 139 5.69 -11.12 -5.96
C ALA A 139 4.80 -10.04 -5.32
N GLY A 140 5.38 -8.89 -4.99
CA GLY A 140 4.77 -7.84 -4.14
C GLY A 140 3.26 -7.64 -4.31
N PRO A 141 2.56 -7.20 -3.25
CA PRO A 141 1.12 -7.35 -3.08
C PRO A 141 0.34 -6.80 -4.28
N ASN A 142 -0.38 -7.68 -4.97
CA ASN A 142 -1.30 -7.35 -6.03
C ASN A 142 -2.72 -7.40 -5.47
N LEU A 143 -3.30 -6.22 -5.23
CA LEU A 143 -4.72 -5.95 -4.97
C LEU A 143 -5.26 -6.42 -3.60
N SER A 144 -5.87 -5.50 -2.84
CA SER A 144 -6.92 -5.86 -1.86
C SER A 144 -8.27 -5.83 -2.60
N TYR A 145 -9.13 -6.81 -2.34
CA TYR A 145 -10.51 -6.80 -2.81
C TYR A 145 -11.43 -7.08 -1.62
N GLY A 146 -12.13 -6.04 -1.15
CA GLY A 146 -12.94 -6.13 0.05
C GLY A 146 -12.11 -6.52 1.28
N ASP A 147 -12.53 -7.60 1.93
CA ASP A 147 -11.89 -8.20 3.10
C ASP A 147 -10.75 -9.17 2.76
N LYS A 148 -10.38 -9.30 1.48
CA LYS A 148 -9.40 -10.29 1.01
C LYS A 148 -8.09 -9.63 0.58
N LEU A 149 -6.99 -10.18 1.08
CA LEU A 149 -5.67 -9.91 0.52
C LEU A 149 -5.44 -10.85 -0.67
N LEU A 150 -5.21 -10.28 -1.85
CA LEU A 150 -4.77 -11.05 -3.00
C LEU A 150 -3.25 -11.01 -3.11
N MET A 151 -2.67 -12.18 -3.38
CA MET A 151 -1.23 -12.37 -3.42
C MET A 151 -0.89 -13.23 -4.63
N GLN A 152 0.06 -12.78 -5.44
CA GLN A 152 0.54 -13.55 -6.58
C GLN A 152 1.89 -14.20 -6.24
N ARG A 153 1.97 -15.52 -6.44
CA ARG A 153 3.24 -16.25 -6.33
C ARG A 153 3.99 -16.26 -7.65
N ASN A 154 5.24 -16.69 -7.58
CA ASN A 154 6.13 -16.78 -8.73
C ASN A 154 5.64 -17.68 -9.87
N ASP A 155 4.82 -18.68 -9.55
CA ASP A 155 4.17 -19.57 -10.51
C ASP A 155 2.94 -18.94 -11.15
N SER A 156 2.80 -17.61 -11.07
CA SER A 156 1.67 -16.79 -11.53
C SER A 156 0.33 -17.12 -10.89
N ARG A 157 0.30 -17.98 -9.86
CA ARG A 157 -0.93 -18.32 -9.15
C ARG A 157 -1.34 -17.22 -8.19
N LEU A 158 -2.63 -16.91 -8.19
CA LEU A 158 -3.26 -15.98 -7.27
C LEU A 158 -3.85 -16.73 -6.08
N PHE A 159 -3.61 -16.17 -4.91
CA PHE A 159 -4.10 -16.66 -3.64
C PHE A 159 -4.86 -15.54 -2.96
N SER A 160 -6.00 -15.88 -2.37
CA SER A 160 -6.73 -14.98 -1.49
C SER A 160 -6.57 -15.44 -0.05
N HIS A 161 -6.43 -14.48 0.86
CA HIS A 161 -6.55 -14.69 2.29
C HIS A 161 -7.64 -13.76 2.84
N ASP A 162 -8.61 -14.36 3.53
CA ASP A 162 -9.71 -13.62 4.15
C ASP A 162 -9.22 -13.01 5.47
N LEU A 163 -9.41 -11.70 5.61
CA LEU A 163 -9.02 -10.98 6.81
C LEU A 163 -10.04 -11.11 7.95
N HIS A 164 -11.25 -11.61 7.67
CA HIS A 164 -12.31 -11.81 8.66
C HIS A 164 -11.93 -12.86 9.74
N GLY A 165 -12.23 -12.54 11.00
CA GLY A 165 -12.01 -13.44 12.16
C GLY A 165 -10.64 -13.32 12.83
N ASN A 166 -9.76 -12.45 12.31
CA ASN A 166 -8.35 -12.35 12.69
C ASN A 166 -7.94 -10.96 13.22
N GLU A 167 -8.91 -10.07 13.44
CA GLU A 167 -8.66 -8.72 13.96
C GLU A 167 -8.00 -8.76 15.35
N GLY A 168 -6.83 -8.15 15.48
CA GLY A 168 -6.14 -7.99 16.77
C GLY A 168 -5.21 -9.14 17.17
N ASN A 169 -5.13 -10.22 16.38
CA ASN A 169 -4.11 -11.25 16.61
C ASN A 169 -2.75 -10.79 16.06
N ILE A 170 -1.86 -10.42 16.99
CA ILE A 170 -0.45 -10.10 16.72
C ILE A 170 0.38 -11.39 16.51
N GLU A 171 -0.20 -12.55 16.85
CA GLU A 171 0.42 -13.85 16.63
C GLU A 171 0.67 -14.12 15.14
N PRO A 172 1.81 -14.79 14.82
CA PRO A 172 2.13 -15.24 13.47
C PRO A 172 0.98 -15.98 12.80
N MET A 173 0.26 -15.32 11.89
CA MET A 173 -0.73 -16.03 11.08
C MET A 173 -0.04 -16.79 9.97
N ILE A 174 -0.20 -18.11 9.96
CA ILE A 174 0.15 -18.95 8.82
C ILE A 174 -0.89 -18.69 7.74
N LEU A 175 -0.42 -18.26 6.57
CA LEU A 175 -1.26 -17.93 5.44
C LEU A 175 -1.97 -19.19 4.91
N ASN A 176 -3.19 -19.47 5.40
CA ASN A 176 -4.09 -20.43 4.78
C ASN A 176 -4.61 -19.81 3.48
N MET A 177 -3.99 -20.20 2.38
CA MET A 177 -4.26 -19.65 1.06
C MET A 177 -5.25 -20.51 0.29
N THR A 178 -6.35 -19.90 -0.15
CA THR A 178 -7.24 -20.53 -1.13
C THR A 178 -6.76 -20.16 -2.53
N ARG A 179 -6.51 -21.16 -3.38
CA ARG A 179 -6.18 -20.94 -4.79
C ARG A 179 -7.41 -20.40 -5.50
N LEU A 180 -7.29 -19.23 -6.13
CA LEU A 180 -8.32 -18.75 -7.05
C LEU A 180 -8.15 -19.45 -8.40
N SER A 181 -9.11 -20.29 -8.78
CA SER A 181 -9.19 -20.89 -10.12
C SER A 181 -9.99 -19.98 -11.05
N GLY A 182 -9.44 -19.62 -12.21
CA GLY A 182 -10.13 -18.83 -13.24
C GLY A 182 -9.52 -17.46 -13.55
N PHE A 183 -8.53 -17.02 -12.78
CA PHE A 183 -7.79 -15.78 -13.03
C PHE A 183 -6.40 -16.09 -13.60
N SER A 184 -6.18 -15.72 -14.86
CA SER A 184 -4.84 -15.68 -15.47
C SER A 184 -4.48 -14.21 -15.68
N PRO A 185 -3.72 -13.57 -14.79
CA PRO A 185 -3.22 -12.23 -15.06
C PRO A 185 -2.22 -12.31 -16.21
N VAL A 186 -2.57 -11.75 -17.36
CA VAL A 186 -1.59 -11.43 -18.41
C VAL A 186 -0.80 -10.24 -17.88
N LEU A 187 0.41 -10.48 -17.39
CA LEU A 187 1.37 -9.42 -17.12
C LEU A 187 2.48 -9.52 -18.15
N ASP A 188 2.52 -8.51 -19.01
CA ASP A 188 3.54 -8.31 -20.02
C ASP A 188 4.85 -7.90 -19.33
N PHE A 189 5.74 -8.88 -19.12
CA PHE A 189 7.09 -8.64 -18.66
C PHE A 189 7.95 -8.29 -19.87
N SER A 190 7.96 -7.02 -20.27
CA SER A 190 9.05 -6.53 -21.10
C SER A 190 10.26 -6.14 -20.21
N PRO A 191 11.48 -6.52 -20.61
CA PRO A 191 12.70 -6.51 -19.80
C PRO A 191 13.17 -5.12 -19.36
#